data_AF-A0A561BRW8-F1
#
_entry.id   AF-A0A561BRW8-F1
#
_cell.length_a   1.000
_cell.length_b   1.000
_cell.length_c   1.000
_cell.angle_alpha   90.00
_cell.angle_beta   90.00
_cell.angle_gamma   90.00
#
_symmetry.space_group_name_H-M   'P 1'
#
loop_
_entity.id
_entity.type
_entity.pdbx_description
1 polymer ?
#
loop_
_entity_poly.entity_id
_entity_poly.type
_entity_poly.pdbx_seq_one_letter_code
_entity_poly.pdbx_strand_id
1 'polypeptide(L)'
;MLAESDPGCRRCRLYADFVVRTNARNNGLVGDYRERIGEPKLKLGTTGRLGGSVTVAVGAYSSKATGDSEAVSHRPETFVRQFALSPVAGRWIMYEMKLIRQ
;
A
#
# COMPACT_ATOMS: atom_id res chain seq x y z
N MET A 1 9.94 10.44 17.13
CA MET A 1 9.22 10.83 15.90
C MET A 1 9.93 10.13 14.76
N LEU A 2 9.28 9.24 14.01
CA LEU A 2 9.96 8.43 12.99
C LEU A 2 10.50 9.35 11.90
N ALA A 3 11.83 9.38 11.75
CA ALA A 3 12.54 10.21 10.79
C ALA A 3 12.68 9.47 9.45
N GLU A 4 13.02 10.19 8.38
CA GLU A 4 13.33 9.63 7.03
C GLU A 4 14.29 8.43 7.05
N SER A 5 15.07 8.32 8.11
CA SER A 5 16.11 7.31 8.31
C SER A 5 15.64 5.98 8.89
N ASP A 6 14.34 5.78 9.20
CA ASP A 6 13.92 4.49 9.74
C ASP A 6 14.03 3.40 8.65
N PRO A 7 14.99 2.45 8.81
CA PRO A 7 15.39 1.51 7.75
C PRO A 7 14.26 0.57 7.33
N GLY A 8 13.22 0.51 8.18
CA GLY A 8 11.82 0.18 7.93
C GLY A 8 11.43 0.02 6.49
N CYS A 9 10.93 1.08 5.86
CA CYS A 9 10.21 0.89 4.62
C CYS A 9 10.72 1.77 3.50
N ARG A 10 11.70 1.22 2.77
CA ARG A 10 12.32 1.83 1.58
C ARG A 10 11.31 2.22 0.47
N ARG A 11 10.04 1.82 0.56
CA ARG A 11 8.97 2.20 -0.38
C ARG A 11 7.62 2.57 0.23
N CYS A 12 7.40 2.42 1.55
CA CYS A 12 6.11 2.79 2.15
C CYS A 12 5.97 4.30 2.20
N ARG A 13 7.08 5.04 2.38
CA ARG A 13 7.05 6.48 2.22
C ARG A 13 6.80 6.87 0.77
N LEU A 14 7.40 6.20 -0.20
CA LEU A 14 7.08 6.46 -1.62
C LEU A 14 5.61 6.16 -1.95
N TYR A 15 5.04 5.08 -1.40
CA TYR A 15 3.62 4.73 -1.56
C TYR A 15 2.71 5.70 -0.80
N ALA A 16 3.01 6.00 0.47
CA ALA A 16 2.25 6.96 1.27
C ALA A 16 2.35 8.37 0.68
N ASP A 17 3.53 8.81 0.26
CA ASP A 17 3.73 10.07 -0.44
C ASP A 17 3.11 10.04 -1.83
N PHE A 18 3.09 8.91 -2.54
CA PHE A 18 2.35 8.77 -3.79
C PHE A 18 0.86 8.93 -3.54
N VAL A 19 0.30 8.24 -2.53
CA VAL A 19 -1.10 8.36 -2.12
C VAL A 19 -1.41 9.78 -1.65
N VAL A 20 -0.57 10.40 -0.83
CA VAL A 20 -0.72 11.77 -0.34
C VAL A 20 -0.57 12.79 -1.48
N ARG A 21 0.41 12.65 -2.38
CA ARG A 21 0.55 13.54 -3.56
C ARG A 21 -0.61 13.36 -4.55
N THR A 22 -1.09 12.14 -4.73
CA THR A 22 -2.22 11.83 -5.62
C THR A 22 -3.53 12.33 -5.01
N ASN A 23 -3.70 12.22 -3.69
CA ASN A 23 -4.89 12.66 -2.96
C ASN A 23 -4.92 14.17 -2.70
N ALA A 24 -3.77 14.82 -2.41
CA ALA A 24 -3.71 16.26 -2.13
C ALA A 24 -3.94 17.13 -3.38
N ARG A 25 -3.99 16.53 -4.59
CA ARG A 25 -4.22 17.22 -5.86
C ARG A 25 -5.55 16.89 -6.54
N ASN A 26 -6.32 15.91 -6.06
CA ASN A 26 -7.70 15.54 -6.50
C ASN A 26 -8.10 15.75 -7.98
N ASN A 27 -7.16 15.55 -8.91
CA ASN A 27 -7.43 15.33 -10.34
C ASN A 27 -6.73 14.05 -10.86
N GLY A 28 -6.00 13.33 -10.00
CA GLY A 28 -5.25 12.12 -10.37
C GLY A 28 -6.03 10.82 -10.21
N LEU A 29 -7.10 10.80 -9.41
CA LEU A 29 -8.02 9.68 -9.23
C LEU A 29 -9.46 10.20 -9.25
N VAL A 30 -10.32 9.58 -10.04
CA VAL A 30 -11.76 9.88 -10.12
C VAL A 30 -12.55 8.58 -9.99
N GLY A 31 -13.64 8.60 -9.24
CA GLY A 31 -14.50 7.42 -8.98
C GLY A 31 -14.31 6.82 -7.59
N ASP A 32 -14.83 5.62 -7.39
CA ASP A 32 -14.84 4.94 -6.09
C ASP A 32 -13.53 4.16 -5.83
N TYR A 33 -12.38 4.85 -5.85
CA TYR A 33 -11.15 4.25 -5.34
C TYR A 33 -11.32 3.93 -3.85
N ARG A 34 -11.60 2.67 -3.56
CA ARG A 34 -11.75 2.12 -2.21
C ARG A 34 -10.99 0.81 -2.14
N GLU A 35 -10.07 0.72 -1.19
CA GLU A 35 -9.46 -0.55 -0.82
C GLU A 35 -10.32 -1.23 0.24
N ARG A 36 -10.77 -2.46 -0.03
CA ARG A 36 -11.33 -3.36 0.97
C ARG A 36 -10.29 -4.40 1.35
N ILE A 37 -9.87 -4.37 2.60
CA ILE A 37 -8.83 -5.25 3.13
C ILE A 37 -9.52 -6.42 3.82
N GLY A 38 -9.16 -7.64 3.43
CA GLY A 38 -9.64 -8.86 4.07
C GLY A 38 -8.91 -9.18 5.37
N GLU A 39 -9.14 -10.39 5.90
CA GLU A 39 -8.44 -10.86 7.09
C GLU A 39 -6.96 -11.15 6.77
N PRO A 40 -5.99 -10.58 7.52
CA PRO A 40 -4.57 -10.83 7.28
C PRO A 40 -4.17 -12.24 7.76
N LYS A 41 -3.45 -12.96 6.90
CA LYS A 41 -2.77 -14.20 7.27
C LYS A 41 -1.37 -13.89 7.73
N LEU A 42 -1.09 -14.09 9.01
CA LEU A 42 0.22 -13.83 9.61
C LEU A 42 1.06 -15.10 9.67
N LYS A 43 2.37 -14.95 9.49
CA LYS A 43 3.37 -16.01 9.62
C LYS A 43 4.59 -15.46 10.37
N LEU A 44 4.90 -16.05 11.51
CA LEU A 44 6.12 -15.71 12.24
C LEU A 44 7.33 -16.26 11.46
N GLY A 45 8.25 -15.39 11.07
CA GLY A 45 9.50 -15.76 10.42
C GLY A 45 10.56 -16.16 11.45
N THR A 46 11.56 -16.92 10.99
CA THR A 46 12.65 -17.46 11.82
C THR A 46 13.57 -16.39 12.43
N THR A 47 13.54 -15.16 11.90
CA THR A 47 14.40 -14.03 12.33
C THR A 47 13.71 -13.06 13.29
N GLY A 48 12.58 -13.44 13.88
CA GLY A 48 11.76 -12.56 14.72
C GLY A 48 10.97 -11.50 13.94
N ARG A 49 11.01 -11.57 12.59
CA ARG A 49 10.15 -10.78 11.70
C ARG A 49 8.79 -11.45 11.55
N LEU A 50 7.73 -10.67 11.53
CA LEU A 50 6.37 -11.16 11.32
C LEU A 50 5.97 -10.86 9.87
N GLY A 51 5.91 -11.89 9.04
CA GLY A 51 5.41 -11.78 7.68
C GLY A 51 3.90 -11.92 7.64
N GLY A 52 3.27 -11.40 6.59
CA GLY A 52 1.86 -11.65 6.37
C GLY A 52 1.43 -11.41 4.93
N SER A 53 0.24 -11.89 4.61
CA SER A 53 -0.44 -11.56 3.37
C SER A 53 -1.90 -11.27 3.64
N VAL A 54 -2.47 -10.34 2.88
CA VAL A 54 -3.88 -9.99 2.97
C VAL A 54 -4.44 -9.78 1.58
N THR A 55 -5.68 -10.20 1.37
CA THR A 55 -6.41 -9.91 0.15
C THR A 55 -6.88 -8.47 0.17
N VAL A 56 -6.65 -7.73 -0.91
CA VAL A 56 -7.08 -6.34 -1.09
C VAL A 56 -7.91 -6.26 -2.35
N ALA A 57 -9.19 -5.94 -2.22
CA ALA A 57 -10.05 -5.62 -3.36
C ALA A 57 -10.05 -4.10 -3.57
N VAL A 58 -9.78 -3.66 -4.78
CA VAL A 58 -9.80 -2.26 -5.19
C VAL A 58 -11.01 -2.04 -6.09
N GLY A 59 -11.82 -1.03 -5.79
CA GLY A 59 -12.96 -0.62 -6.61
C GLY A 59 -12.56 -0.08 -7.98
N ALA A 60 -13.54 0.17 -8.85
CA ALA A 60 -13.28 0.84 -10.12
C ALA A 60 -12.84 2.29 -9.88
N TYR A 61 -11.84 2.74 -10.62
CA TYR A 61 -11.38 4.12 -10.58
C TYR A 61 -10.72 4.48 -11.89
N SER A 62 -10.67 5.76 -12.22
CA SER A 62 -9.84 6.26 -13.31
C SER A 62 -8.67 7.03 -12.73
N SER A 63 -7.47 6.84 -13.27
CA SER A 63 -6.29 7.60 -12.87
C SER A 63 -5.70 8.43 -13.98
N LYS A 64 -5.06 9.53 -13.63
CA LYS A 64 -4.26 10.34 -14.55
C LYS A 64 -2.83 10.42 -14.05
N ALA A 65 -1.86 10.36 -14.96
CA ALA A 65 -0.45 10.55 -14.62
C ALA A 65 -0.16 11.99 -14.15
N THR A 66 -0.81 12.98 -14.78
CA THR A 66 -0.84 14.41 -14.40
C THR A 66 -2.24 14.98 -14.60
N GLY A 67 -2.55 16.19 -14.10
CA GLY A 67 -3.90 16.78 -14.20
C GLY A 67 -4.47 16.85 -15.63
N ASP A 68 -3.60 17.08 -16.60
CA ASP A 68 -3.95 17.23 -18.03
C ASP A 68 -3.76 15.93 -18.84
N SER A 69 -3.27 14.85 -18.23
CA SER A 69 -3.13 13.56 -18.91
C SER A 69 -4.49 12.91 -19.19
N GLU A 70 -4.55 12.09 -20.23
CA GLU A 70 -5.69 11.20 -20.46
C GLU A 70 -5.91 10.28 -19.25
N ALA A 71 -7.19 10.04 -18.94
CA ALA A 71 -7.57 9.18 -17.84
C ALA A 71 -7.50 7.71 -18.27
N VAL A 72 -6.80 6.90 -17.48
CA VAL A 72 -6.77 5.45 -17.60
C VAL A 72 -7.81 4.87 -16.66
N SER A 73 -8.79 4.15 -17.20
CA SER A 73 -9.83 3.50 -16.41
C SER A 73 -9.38 2.13 -15.92
N HIS A 74 -9.55 1.89 -14.63
CA HIS A 74 -9.26 0.65 -13.93
C HIS A 74 -10.57 -0.01 -13.52
N ARG A 75 -10.70 -1.29 -13.83
CA ARG A 75 -11.84 -2.11 -13.38
C ARG A 75 -11.61 -2.56 -11.94
N PRO A 76 -12.67 -2.95 -11.21
CA PRO A 76 -12.50 -3.55 -9.90
C PRO A 76 -11.58 -4.76 -9.99
N GLU A 77 -10.63 -4.85 -9.06
CA GLU A 77 -9.60 -5.88 -9.10
C GLU A 77 -9.17 -6.31 -7.71
N THR A 78 -8.79 -7.58 -7.57
CA THR A 78 -8.32 -8.14 -6.31
C THR A 78 -6.82 -8.44 -6.39
N PHE A 79 -6.13 -8.11 -5.31
CA PHE A 79 -4.70 -8.27 -5.16
C PHE A 79 -4.39 -9.03 -3.88
N VAL A 80 -3.19 -9.60 -3.82
CA VAL A 80 -2.58 -10.03 -2.56
C VAL A 80 -1.53 -9.00 -2.16
N ARG A 81 -1.73 -8.36 -1.00
CA ARG A 81 -0.74 -7.52 -0.35
C ARG A 81 0.09 -8.37 0.58
N GLN A 82 1.33 -8.65 0.21
CA GLN A 82 2.31 -9.25 1.10
C GLN A 82 3.02 -8.15 1.89
N PHE A 83 3.29 -8.39 3.16
CA PHE A 83 3.99 -7.46 4.02
C PHE A 83 4.92 -8.18 4.98
N ALA A 84 5.96 -7.47 5.43
CA ALA A 84 6.81 -7.91 6.52
C ALA A 84 6.86 -6.83 7.60
N LEU A 85 6.75 -7.24 8.85
CA LEU A 85 6.80 -6.40 10.03
C LEU A 85 8.07 -6.70 10.82
N SER A 86 8.70 -5.66 11.34
CA SER A 86 9.82 -5.76 12.27
C SER A 86 9.38 -5.30 13.66
N PRO A 87 9.82 -5.96 14.74
CA PRO A 87 9.60 -5.45 16.08
C PRO A 87 10.52 -4.25 16.31
N VAL A 88 9.97 -3.13 16.76
CA VAL A 88 10.70 -1.91 17.13
C VAL A 88 10.08 -1.36 18.41
N ALA A 89 10.84 -1.34 19.51
CA ALA A 89 10.39 -0.85 20.81
C ALA A 89 9.02 -1.40 21.26
N GLY A 90 8.81 -2.72 21.09
CA GLY A 90 7.57 -3.40 21.45
C GLY A 90 6.39 -3.18 20.49
N ARG A 91 6.61 -2.52 19.34
CA ARG A 91 5.60 -2.32 18.28
C ARG A 91 6.00 -3.06 17.01
N TRP A 92 5.01 -3.53 16.25
CA TRP A 92 5.24 -4.07 14.92
C TRP A 92 5.18 -2.96 13.89
N ILE A 93 6.28 -2.72 13.20
CA ILE A 93 6.38 -1.70 12.16
C ILE A 93 6.50 -2.39 10.81
N MET A 94 5.67 -1.98 9.85
CA MET A 94 5.74 -2.48 8.49
C MET A 94 7.05 -2.02 7.83
N TYR A 95 7.88 -3.00 7.49
CA TYR A 95 9.20 -2.83 6.88
C TYR A 95 9.12 -3.07 5.36
N GLU A 96 8.36 -4.05 4.92
CA GLU A 96 8.19 -4.31 3.48
C GLU A 96 6.71 -4.48 3.13
N MET A 97 6.35 -4.06 1.92
CA MET A 97 5.03 -4.28 1.34
C MET A 97 5.14 -4.48 -0.17
N LYS A 98 4.40 -5.45 -0.70
CA LYS A 98 4.25 -5.72 -2.13
C LYS A 98 2.80 -6.03 -2.45
N LEU A 99 2.26 -5.37 -3.46
CA LEU A 99 0.95 -5.70 -4.02
C LEU A 99 1.15 -6.60 -5.24
N ILE A 100 0.52 -7.77 -5.24
CA ILE A 100 0.63 -8.77 -6.30
C ILE A 100 -0.76 -8.94 -6.91
N ARG A 101 -0.85 -8.71 -8.22
CA ARG A 101 -2.06 -9.00 -9.00
C ARG A 101 -2.28 -10.52 -8.97
N GLN A 102 -3.50 -10.95 -8.66
CA GLN A 102 -3.85 -12.37 -8.67
C GLN A 102 -4.03 -12.90 -10.09
#